data_AF-A0A075GP38-F1
#
_entry.id   AF-A0A075GP38-F1
#
_cell.length_a   1.000
_cell.length_b   1.000
_cell.length_c   1.000
_cell.angle_alpha   90.00
_cell.angle_beta   90.00
_cell.angle_gamma   90.00
#
_symmetry.space_group_name_H-M   'P 1'
#
loop_
_entity.id
_entity.type
_entity.pdbx_description
1 polymer ?
#
loop_
_entity_poly.entity_id
_entity_poly.type
_entity_poly.pdbx_seq_one_letter_code
_entity_poly.pdbx_strand_id
1 'polypeptide(L)' 'MTRRKTQKIIKSGPKNVTTGMCPECKTIGRIFIIGQIGKERAKCPSCNQEFDL' A
#
# COMPACT_ATOMS: atom_id res chain seq x y z
N MET A 1 39.67 15.31 -3.93
CA MET A 1 38.25 15.67 -4.20
C MET A 1 37.36 14.62 -3.57
N THR A 2 36.59 15.00 -2.56
CA THR A 2 35.82 14.12 -1.67
C THR A 2 34.74 13.35 -2.42
N ARG A 3 34.77 12.00 -2.34
CA ARG A 3 33.76 11.10 -2.90
C ARG A 3 32.44 11.31 -2.16
N ARG A 4 31.56 12.17 -2.70
CA ARG A 4 30.20 12.36 -2.18
C ARG A 4 29.44 11.03 -2.31
N LYS A 5 29.23 10.35 -1.18
CA LYS A 5 28.40 9.16 -1.08
C LYS A 5 26.94 9.61 -1.28
N THR A 6 26.44 9.56 -2.51
CA THR A 6 25.04 9.83 -2.81
C THR A 6 24.23 8.74 -2.11
N GLN A 7 23.61 9.09 -0.98
CA GLN A 7 22.67 8.19 -0.32
C GLN A 7 21.53 7.96 -1.31
N LYS A 8 21.33 6.70 -1.73
CA LYS A 8 20.15 6.32 -2.51
C LYS A 8 18.96 6.75 -1.68
N ILE A 9 18.18 7.70 -2.20
CA ILE A 9 16.91 8.10 -1.61
C ILE A 9 16.06 6.83 -1.62
N ILE A 10 15.97 6.17 -0.47
CA ILE A 10 15.06 5.06 -0.27
C ILE A 10 13.69 5.71 -0.31
N LYS A 11 13.11 5.81 -1.51
CA LYS A 11 11.70 6.14 -1.66
C LYS A 11 10.98 5.00 -0.97
N SER A 12 10.65 5.22 0.30
CA SER A 12 9.66 4.46 1.05
C SER A 12 8.52 4.21 0.07
N GLY A 13 8.34 2.95 -0.33
CA GLY A 13 7.15 2.55 -1.08
C GLY A 13 5.91 3.01 -0.34
N PRO A 14 4.73 2.95 -0.98
CA PRO A 14 3.48 3.35 -0.34
C PRO A 14 3.40 2.72 1.06
N LYS A 15 3.44 3.56 2.11
CA LYS A 15 3.46 3.13 3.52
C LYS A 15 2.19 2.36 3.92
N ASN A 16 1.24 2.30 3.02
CA ASN A 16 -0.12 1.86 3.21
C ASN A 16 -0.41 0.64 2.33
N VAL A 17 0.54 -0.29 2.19
CA VAL A 17 0.31 -1.58 1.51
C VAL A 17 0.38 -2.67 2.54
N THR A 18 -0.76 -3.31 2.78
CA THR A 18 -0.86 -4.47 3.65
C THR A 18 -1.16 -5.70 2.81
N THR A 19 -0.80 -6.87 3.30
CA THR A 19 -1.27 -8.13 2.73
C THR A 19 -2.51 -8.58 3.48
N GLY A 20 -3.60 -8.83 2.78
CA GLY A 20 -4.84 -9.32 3.38
C GLY A 20 -5.76 -9.95 2.35
N MET A 21 -6.87 -10.48 2.84
CA MET A 21 -7.88 -11.13 2.01
C MET A 21 -8.92 -10.10 1.60
N CYS A 22 -9.17 -9.98 0.29
CA CYS A 22 -10.27 -9.13 -0.17
C CYS A 22 -11.61 -9.87 0.05
N PRO A 23 -12.62 -9.24 0.70
CA PRO A 23 -13.91 -9.88 0.99
C PRO A 23 -14.70 -10.26 -0.28
N GLU A 24 -14.49 -9.53 -1.38
CA GLU A 24 -15.24 -9.70 -2.61
C GLU A 24 -14.65 -10.81 -3.50
N CYS A 25 -13.36 -10.74 -3.81
CA CYS A 25 -12.71 -11.73 -4.68
C CYS A 25 -12.11 -12.92 -3.94
N LYS A 26 -12.11 -12.90 -2.59
CA LYS A 26 -11.50 -13.92 -1.71
C LYS A 26 -10.01 -14.19 -2.00
N THR A 27 -9.35 -13.30 -2.75
CA THR A 27 -7.94 -13.42 -3.09
C THR A 27 -7.10 -12.82 -1.97
N ILE A 28 -6.08 -13.57 -1.55
CA ILE A 28 -5.05 -13.09 -0.63
C ILE A 28 -4.03 -12.33 -1.46
N GLY A 29 -3.87 -11.03 -1.21
CA GLY A 29 -3.02 -10.19 -2.04
C GLY A 29 -2.58 -8.91 -1.35
N ARG A 30 -1.90 -8.06 -2.11
CA ARG A 30 -1.52 -6.72 -1.68
C ARG A 30 -2.75 -5.82 -1.71
N ILE A 31 -3.13 -5.27 -0.59
CA ILE A 31 -4.22 -4.31 -0.43
C ILE A 31 -3.60 -2.93 -0.25
N PHE A 32 -4.13 -1.94 -0.95
CA PHE A 32 -3.71 -0.56 -0.79
C PHE A 32 -4.68 0.15 0.15
N ILE A 33 -4.19 0.60 1.30
CA ILE A 33 -4.98 1.40 2.24
C ILE A 33 -4.96 2.86 1.74
N ILE A 34 -6.12 3.29 1.25
CA ILE A 34 -6.45 4.62 0.76
C ILE A 34 -7.28 5.31 1.84
N GLY A 35 -6.75 6.35 2.48
CA GLY A 35 -7.52 7.10 3.46
C GLY A 35 -6.66 7.84 4.47
N GLN A 36 -7.32 8.72 5.23
CA GLN A 36 -6.74 9.32 6.43
C GLN A 36 -7.06 8.43 7.63
N ILE A 37 -6.24 8.48 8.68
CA ILE A 37 -6.43 7.77 9.94
C ILE A 37 -7.86 8.03 10.46
N GLY A 38 -8.68 6.97 10.59
CA GLY A 38 -10.09 7.03 10.99
C GLY A 38 -11.12 6.97 9.85
N LYS A 39 -10.68 6.95 8.58
CA LYS A 39 -11.49 6.65 7.37
C LYS A 39 -10.65 5.83 6.40
N GLU A 40 -10.09 4.73 6.89
CA GLU A 40 -9.22 3.86 6.11
C GLU A 40 -10.07 3.03 5.17
N ARG A 41 -9.95 3.30 3.86
CA ARG A 41 -10.52 2.43 2.84
C ARG A 41 -9.39 1.55 2.32
N ALA A 42 -9.68 0.30 2.06
CA ALA A 42 -8.77 -0.60 1.40
C ALA A 42 -9.20 -0.82 -0.04
N LYS A 43 -8.24 -0.82 -0.96
CA LYS A 43 -8.45 -1.15 -2.36
C LYS A 43 -7.73 -2.44 -2.71
N CYS A 44 -8.49 -3.40 -3.24
CA CYS A 44 -7.90 -4.62 -3.79
C CYS A 44 -7.48 -4.37 -5.26
N PRO A 45 -6.23 -4.65 -5.66
CA PRO A 45 -5.80 -4.52 -7.05
C PRO A 45 -6.34 -5.63 -7.96
N SER A 46 -6.80 -6.76 -7.39
CA SER A 46 -7.32 -7.88 -8.19
C SER A 46 -8.74 -7.64 -8.69
N CYS A 47 -9.62 -7.06 -7.87
CA CYS A 47 -10.99 -6.71 -8.26
C CYS A 47 -11.24 -5.21 -8.40
N ASN A 48 -10.25 -4.36 -8.10
CA ASN A 48 -10.34 -2.90 -8.08
C ASN A 48 -11.43 -2.31 -7.17
N GLN A 49 -12.05 -3.12 -6.32
CA GLN A 49 -13.05 -2.66 -5.36
C GLN A 49 -12.40 -2.01 -4.14
N GLU A 50 -13.11 -1.01 -3.63
CA GLU A 50 -12.81 -0.29 -2.40
C GLU A 50 -13.74 -0.81 -1.29
N PHE A 51 -13.18 -1.14 -0.14
CA PHE A 51 -13.93 -1.56 1.04
C PHE A 51 -13.46 -0.78 2.26
N ASP A 52 -14.33 -0.63 3.25
CA ASP A 52 -13.97 -0.02 4.53
C ASP A 52 -13.15 -1.02 5.35
N LEU A 53 -12.07 -0.55 5.98
CA LEU A 53 -11.19 -1.39 6.80
C LEU A 53 -11.65 -1.44 8.26
#